data_AF-A0A453KN21-F1
#
_entry.id   AF-A0A453KN21-F1
#
_cell.length_a   1.000
_cell.length_b   1.000
_cell.length_c   1.000
_cell.angle_alpha   90.00
_cell.angle_beta   90.00
_cell.angle_gamma   90.00
#
_symmetry.space_group_name_H-M   'P 1'
#
loop_
_entity.id
_entity.type
_entity.pdbx_description
1 polymer ?
#
loop_
_entity_poly.entity_id
_entity_poly.type
_entity_poly.pdbx_seq_one_letter_code
_entity_poly.pdbx_strand_id
1 'polypeptide(L)'
;MDWPEITKYRGLVSAQPHRQEIIEDLFSVTKDPQRGNVNGGMIRELLIAFRRKTGRRPERILFYRDGVSEGQFSHVLLHEMDAI
;
A
#
# COMPACT_ATOMS: atom_id res chain seq x y z
N MET A 1 -9.76 20.60 -18.89
CA MET A 1 -10.03 19.55 -17.90
C MET A 1 -8.69 19.30 -17.24
N ASP A 2 -8.40 20.11 -16.22
CA ASP A 2 -7.09 20.10 -15.59
C ASP A 2 -7.04 18.88 -14.70
N TRP A 3 -6.16 17.95 -15.06
CA TRP A 3 -5.74 16.90 -14.15
C TRP A 3 -5.28 17.58 -12.86
N PRO A 4 -5.81 17.22 -11.68
CA PRO A 4 -5.38 17.85 -10.44
C PRO A 4 -3.87 17.67 -10.33
N GLU A 5 -3.13 18.78 -10.20
CA GLU A 5 -1.68 18.76 -10.14
C GLU A 5 -1.21 17.84 -9.01
N ILE A 6 -0.87 16.58 -9.33
CA ILE A 6 -0.28 15.63 -8.38
C ILE A 6 1.17 16.04 -8.20
N THR A 7 1.40 17.08 -7.41
CA THR A 7 2.73 17.67 -7.19
C THR A 7 3.37 17.23 -5.89
N LYS A 8 2.62 16.52 -5.02
CA LYS A 8 3.09 16.11 -3.69
C LYS A 8 2.78 14.65 -3.42
N TYR A 9 3.82 13.89 -3.10
CA TYR A 9 3.76 12.48 -2.76
C TYR A 9 4.36 12.25 -1.37
N ARG A 10 3.86 11.23 -0.65
CA ARG A 10 4.48 10.73 0.57
C ARG A 10 5.18 9.42 0.23
N GLY A 11 6.50 9.34 0.46
CA GLY A 11 7.26 8.11 0.33
C GLY A 11 7.22 7.29 1.60
N LEU A 12 7.14 5.96 1.46
CA LEU A 12 7.33 4.97 2.52
C LEU A 12 8.28 3.91 1.99
N VAL A 13 9.08 3.32 2.89
CA VAL A 13 9.99 2.22 2.59
C VAL A 13 9.86 1.18 3.69
N SER A 14 9.94 -0.10 3.32
CA SER A 14 9.94 -1.22 4.26
C SER A 14 11.01 -2.23 3.84
N ALA A 15 11.60 -2.91 4.82
CA ALA A 15 12.58 -3.96 4.57
C ALA A 15 11.85 -5.29 4.34
N GLN A 16 12.40 -6.14 3.46
CA GLN A 16 11.81 -7.42 3.11
C GLN A 16 12.89 -8.50 2.90
N PRO A 17 12.53 -9.79 3.00
CA PRO A 17 13.47 -10.90 2.80
C PRO A 17 14.13 -10.90 1.41
N HIS A 18 15.26 -11.60 1.30
CA HIS A 18 16.00 -11.72 0.04
C HIS A 18 15.13 -12.36 -1.06
N ARG A 19 15.11 -11.75 -2.26
CA ARG A 19 14.37 -12.22 -3.45
C ARG A 19 12.86 -12.32 -3.28
N GLN A 20 12.28 -11.56 -2.34
CA GLN A 20 10.84 -11.44 -2.20
C GLN A 20 10.31 -10.35 -3.16
N GLU A 21 9.52 -10.73 -4.17
CA GLU A 21 8.87 -9.76 -5.07
C GLU A 21 7.61 -9.16 -4.43
N ILE A 22 6.78 -9.94 -3.72
CA ILE A 22 5.57 -9.42 -3.07
C ILE A 22 5.95 -8.43 -1.97
N ILE A 23 5.29 -7.28 -1.95
CA ILE A 23 5.46 -6.29 -0.89
C ILE A 23 4.76 -6.78 0.38
N GLU A 24 5.50 -7.44 1.27
CA GLU A 24 4.97 -8.09 2.48
C GLU A 24 4.29 -7.10 3.43
N ASP A 25 4.88 -5.90 3.62
CA ASP A 25 4.35 -4.86 4.50
C ASP A 25 3.37 -3.90 3.79
N LEU A 26 2.82 -4.29 2.62
CA LEU A 26 1.80 -3.48 1.94
C LEU A 26 0.58 -3.31 2.84
N PHE A 27 0.13 -4.41 3.44
CA PHE A 27 -0.86 -4.46 4.50
C PHE A 27 -0.45 -5.51 5.54
N SER A 28 -0.51 -5.14 6.81
CA SER A 28 -0.15 -6.04 7.89
C SER A 28 -1.20 -6.01 9.01
N VAL A 29 -1.36 -7.13 9.71
CA VAL A 29 -2.20 -7.21 10.92
C VAL A 29 -1.34 -7.74 12.04
N THR A 30 -1.13 -6.93 13.07
CA THR A 30 -0.36 -7.30 14.26
C THR A 30 -1.30 -7.51 15.44
N LYS A 31 -0.96 -8.46 16.32
CA LYS A 31 -1.70 -8.69 17.56
C LYS A 31 -1.10 -7.85 18.67
N ASP A 32 -1.85 -6.83 19.09
CA ASP A 32 -1.52 -6.02 20.24
C ASP A 32 -2.18 -6.61 21.51
N PRO A 33 -1.44 -6.84 22.61
CA PRO A 33 -2.00 -7.41 23.83
C PRO A 33 -3.14 -6.62 24.47
N GLN A 34 -3.23 -5.31 24.20
CA GLN A 34 -4.25 -4.42 24.76
C GLN A 34 -5.36 -4.10 23.75
N ARG A 35 -5.03 -4.03 22.46
CA ARG A 35 -5.93 -3.56 21.40
C ARG A 35 -6.45 -4.67 20.48
N GLY A 36 -6.00 -5.91 20.66
CA GLY A 36 -6.36 -7.03 19.78
C GLY A 36 -5.69 -6.91 18.42
N ASN A 37 -6.39 -7.24 17.34
CA ASN A 37 -5.85 -7.14 15.99
C ASN A 37 -5.75 -5.67 15.56
N VAL A 38 -4.55 -5.22 15.22
CA VAL A 38 -4.25 -3.86 14.75
C VAL A 38 -3.82 -3.92 13.29
N ASN A 39 -4.56 -3.21 12.43
CA ASN A 39 -4.21 -3.08 11.02
C ASN A 39 -3.09 -2.04 10.86
N GLY A 40 -2.09 -2.38 10.05
CA GLY A 40 -0.90 -1.60 9.73
C GLY A 40 -0.59 -1.66 8.23
N GLY A 41 0.69 -1.50 7.90
CA GLY A 41 1.20 -1.55 6.54
C GLY A 41 1.19 -0.22 5.80
N MET A 42 1.91 -0.21 4.69
CA MET A 42 2.21 0.97 3.89
C MET A 42 0.94 1.61 3.33
N ILE A 43 0.00 0.82 2.81
CA ILE A 43 -1.23 1.36 2.18
C ILE A 43 -2.07 2.11 3.21
N ARG A 44 -2.20 1.58 4.43
CA ARG A 44 -2.96 2.22 5.50
C ARG A 44 -2.37 3.57 5.88
N GLU A 45 -1.04 3.66 5.99
CA GLU A 45 -0.34 4.91 6.29
C GLU A 45 -0.50 5.96 5.18
N LEU A 46 -0.50 5.54 3.92
CA LEU A 46 -0.77 6.42 2.78
C LEU A 46 -2.22 6.91 2.77
N LEU A 47 -3.20 6.03 3.03
CA LEU A 47 -4.62 6.40 3.10
C LEU A 47 -4.91 7.36 4.26
N ILE A 48 -4.27 7.15 5.42
CA ILE A 48 -4.35 8.08 6.56
C ILE A 48 -3.74 9.42 6.19
N ALA A 49 -2.57 9.43 5.54
CA ALA A 49 -1.91 10.67 5.09
C ALA A 49 -2.79 11.44 4.11
N PHE A 50 -3.36 10.74 3.13
CA PHE A 50 -4.26 11.32 2.15
C PHE A 50 -5.46 11.97 2.83
N ARG A 51 -6.16 11.23 3.71
CA ARG A 51 -7.32 11.76 4.42
C ARG A 51 -6.97 12.94 5.31
N ARG A 52 -5.82 12.92 5.99
CA ARG A 52 -5.34 14.07 6.79
C ARG A 52 -5.08 15.30 5.92
N LYS A 53 -4.60 15.10 4.68
CA LYS A 53 -4.26 16.20 3.77
C LYS A 53 -5.48 16.77 3.02
N THR A 54 -6.42 15.92 2.63
CA THR A 54 -7.56 16.30 1.77
C THR A 54 -8.89 16.40 2.53
N GLY A 55 -8.97 15.86 3.75
CA GLY A 55 -10.22 15.73 4.51
C GLY A 55 -11.16 14.65 3.98
N ARG A 56 -10.83 14.01 2.84
CA ARG A 56 -11.70 13.05 2.13
C ARG A 56 -11.04 11.68 2.05
N ARG A 57 -11.86 10.64 1.84
CA ARG A 57 -11.35 9.32 1.46
C ARG A 57 -11.15 9.28 -0.06
N PRO A 58 -10.11 8.58 -0.56
CA PRO A 58 -9.97 8.40 -2.00
C PRO A 58 -11.13 7.55 -2.53
N GLU A 59 -11.69 7.95 -3.68
CA GLU A 59 -12.76 7.22 -4.36
C GLU A 59 -12.20 6.16 -5.32
N ARG A 60 -10.95 6.35 -5.78
CA ARG A 60 -10.23 5.45 -6.68
C ARG A 60 -8.77 5.43 -6.28
N ILE A 61 -8.14 4.26 -6.43
CA ILE A 61 -6.71 4.05 -6.22
C ILE A 61 -6.11 3.63 -7.56
N LEU A 62 -5.07 4.34 -7.99
CA LEU A 62 -4.22 3.94 -9.11
C LEU A 62 -2.92 3.40 -8.52
N PHE A 63 -2.67 2.11 -8.72
CA PHE A 63 -1.52 1.42 -8.15
C PHE A 63 -0.55 1.03 -9.27
N TYR A 64 0.55 1.76 -9.38
CA TYR A 64 1.61 1.47 -10.34
C TYR A 64 2.65 0.57 -9.67
N ARG A 65 2.74 -0.69 -10.13
CA ARG A 65 3.64 -1.71 -9.59
C ARG A 65 4.74 -2.01 -10.60
N ASP A 66 5.98 -1.65 -10.27
CA ASP A 66 7.15 -1.78 -11.16
C ASP A 66 8.05 -2.96 -10.82
N GLY A 67 8.63 -3.64 -11.81
CA GLY A 67 9.64 -4.68 -11.59
C GLY A 67 9.11 -6.02 -11.10
N VAL A 68 7.92 -6.44 -11.57
CA VAL A 68 7.40 -7.80 -11.35
C VAL A 68 7.75 -8.66 -12.56
N SER A 69 8.33 -9.84 -12.32
CA SER A 69 8.62 -10.78 -13.41
C SER A 69 7.34 -11.40 -13.96
N GLU A 70 7.28 -11.68 -15.28
CA GLU A 70 6.07 -12.25 -15.90
C GLU A 70 5.61 -13.54 -15.24
N GLY A 71 6.56 -14.38 -14.80
CA GLY A 71 6.26 -15.65 -14.12
C GLY A 71 5.68 -15.50 -12.71
N GLN A 72 5.84 -14.34 -12.06
CA GLN A 72 5.29 -14.05 -10.73
C GLN A 72 4.10 -13.10 -10.75
N PHE A 73 3.79 -12.49 -11.91
CA PHE A 73 2.75 -11.47 -12.04
C PHE A 73 1.41 -11.87 -11.43
N SER A 74 0.88 -13.04 -11.78
CA SER A 74 -0.44 -13.48 -11.27
C SER A 74 -0.47 -13.64 -9.76
N HIS A 75 0.64 -14.11 -9.18
CA HIS A 75 0.73 -14.33 -7.73
C HIS A 75 0.87 -13.00 -6.99
N VAL A 76 1.73 -12.11 -7.49
CA VAL A 76 1.88 -10.74 -6.95
C VAL A 76 0.57 -9.98 -7.04
N LEU A 77 -0.11 -10.02 -8.19
CA LEU A 77 -1.38 -9.35 -8.40
C LEU A 77 -2.43 -9.82 -7.39
N LEU A 78 -2.60 -11.14 -7.21
CA LEU A 78 -3.59 -11.67 -6.28
C LEU A 78 -3.32 -11.23 -4.84
N HIS A 79 -2.07 -11.35 -4.38
CA HIS A 79 -1.70 -11.01 -3.00
C HIS A 79 -1.75 -9.52 -2.72
N GLU A 80 -1.24 -8.69 -3.64
CA GLU A 80 -1.22 -7.24 -3.45
C GLU A 80 -2.59 -6.60 -3.65
N MET A 81 -3.46 -7.17 -4.51
CA MET A 81 -4.82 -6.66 -4.68
C MET A 81 -5.67 -6.86 -3.42
N ASP A 82 -5.57 -8.02 -2.76
CA ASP A 82 -6.30 -8.28 -1.51
C ASP A 82 -5.80 -7.40 -0.35
N ALA A 83 -4.57 -6.89 -0.43
CA ALA A 83 -3.97 -6.02 0.58
C ALA A 83 -4.41 -4.55 0.49
N ILE A 84 -4.96 -4.09 -0.64
CA ILE A 84 -5.33 -2.69 -0.92
C ILE A 84 -6.80 -2.43 -0.61
#